data_AF-A0A7S2BRT1-F1
#
_entry.id   AF-A0A7S2BRT1-F1
#
_cell.length_a   1.000
_cell.length_b   1.000
_cell.length_c   1.000
_cell.angle_alpha   90.00
_cell.angle_beta   90.00
_cell.angle_gamma   90.00
#
_symmetry.space_group_name_H-M   'P 1'
#
loop_
_entity.id
_entity.type
_entity.pdbx_description
1 polymer ?
#
loop_
_entity_poly.entity_id
_entity_poly.type
_entity_poly.pdbx_seq_one_letter_code
_entity_poly.pdbx_strand_id
1 'polypeptide(L)'
;MTVAPADVALGAPSPSDQPGEDSGPDSAPSTPNFPAHVRRAASLRTTFRGVSVHHLSTVFLPEVLAAGLSRDSTVYEVEPVVIRPKGADWYCPSDLRLGSSYVDALEGEEHEGEATHMLSYAWFYAVGDIVDALEKFCKDSHLCPKRTYIWICSLCVNQHRVKEKEKASEVVPFE
;
A
#
# COMPACT_ATOMS: atom_id res chain seq x y z
N MET A 1 -22.78 -41.32 45.33
CA MET A 1 -21.97 -42.52 45.02
C MET A 1 -20.62 -42.04 44.55
N THR A 2 -19.61 -42.37 45.34
CA THR A 2 -18.20 -42.04 45.24
C THR A 2 -17.52 -43.00 44.28
N VAL A 3 -16.72 -42.53 43.31
CA VAL A 3 -15.61 -43.31 42.72
C VAL A 3 -14.46 -42.36 42.39
N ALA A 4 -13.28 -42.76 42.85
CA ALA A 4 -11.99 -42.07 42.82
C ALA A 4 -11.26 -42.26 41.46
N PRO A 5 -10.07 -41.64 41.25
CA PRO A 5 -9.42 -41.49 39.95
C PRO A 5 -8.48 -42.66 39.62
N ALA A 6 -8.13 -42.78 38.33
CA ALA A 6 -7.09 -43.70 37.85
C ALA A 6 -5.77 -42.95 37.61
N ASP A 7 -4.75 -43.36 38.37
CA ASP A 7 -3.33 -43.09 38.18
C ASP A 7 -2.84 -43.57 36.80
N VAL A 8 -2.08 -42.72 36.10
CA VAL A 8 -1.21 -43.15 35.00
C VAL A 8 0.21 -42.64 35.29
N ALA A 9 1.12 -43.60 35.35
CA ALA A 9 2.48 -43.48 35.84
C ALA A 9 3.39 -42.59 34.98
N LEU A 10 4.27 -41.89 35.68
CA LEU A 10 5.41 -41.12 35.18
C LEU A 10 6.48 -42.06 34.60
N GLY A 11 6.78 -41.91 33.30
CA GLY A 11 7.97 -42.46 32.67
C GLY A 11 9.12 -41.45 32.72
N ALA A 12 10.22 -41.80 33.38
CA ALA A 12 11.44 -40.99 33.41
C ALA A 12 12.25 -41.15 32.10
N PRO A 13 12.73 -40.06 31.48
CA PRO A 13 13.67 -40.15 30.37
C PRO A 13 15.11 -40.42 30.86
N SER A 14 15.83 -41.24 30.10
CA SER A 14 17.23 -41.63 30.32
C SER A 14 18.21 -40.49 30.02
N PRO A 15 19.37 -40.42 30.72
CA PRO A 15 20.37 -39.38 30.50
C PRO A 15 21.54 -39.89 29.65
N SER A 16 21.59 -39.53 28.37
CA SER A 16 22.81 -39.62 27.56
C SER A 16 22.57 -39.02 26.18
N ASP A 17 22.97 -37.77 26.00
CA ASP A 17 23.73 -37.30 24.82
C ASP A 17 24.01 -35.80 25.00
N GLN A 18 25.28 -35.47 25.25
CA GLN A 18 25.75 -34.09 25.27
C GLN A 18 25.98 -33.61 23.82
N PRO A 19 25.36 -32.52 23.37
CA PRO A 19 25.71 -31.89 22.10
C PRO A 19 27.00 -31.10 22.25
N GLY A 20 27.93 -31.33 21.32
CA GLY A 20 29.16 -30.54 21.20
C GLY A 20 28.85 -29.08 20.88
N GLU A 21 29.49 -28.18 21.63
CA GLU A 21 29.49 -26.74 21.40
C GLU A 21 30.34 -26.42 20.16
N ASP A 22 29.70 -26.36 18.99
CA ASP A 22 30.31 -25.74 17.79
C ASP A 22 30.02 -24.23 17.81
N SER A 23 30.92 -23.50 18.47
CA SER A 23 30.87 -22.04 18.60
C SER A 23 31.38 -21.36 17.32
N GLY A 24 30.62 -21.47 16.23
CA GLY A 24 30.81 -20.62 15.07
C GLY A 24 30.34 -19.19 15.37
N PRO A 25 31.07 -18.13 14.97
CA PRO A 25 30.58 -16.77 15.14
C PRO A 25 29.34 -16.57 14.28
N ASP A 26 28.17 -16.50 14.93
CA ASP A 26 26.89 -16.11 14.37
C ASP A 26 27.04 -14.78 13.62
N SER A 27 27.33 -14.91 12.33
CA SER A 27 27.37 -13.81 11.40
C SER A 27 25.92 -13.41 11.16
N ALA A 28 25.43 -12.45 11.95
CA ALA A 28 24.08 -11.93 11.82
C ALA A 28 23.77 -11.68 10.33
N PRO A 29 22.65 -12.19 9.79
CA PRO A 29 22.36 -12.08 8.37
C PRO A 29 22.37 -10.60 7.99
N SER A 30 23.28 -10.25 7.06
CA SER A 30 23.42 -8.88 6.56
C SER A 30 22.05 -8.41 6.06
N THR A 31 21.52 -7.35 6.67
CA THR A 31 20.22 -6.79 6.32
C THR A 31 20.25 -6.43 4.83
N PRO A 32 19.30 -6.90 4.01
CA PRO A 32 19.32 -6.59 2.58
C PRO A 32 19.30 -5.08 2.38
N ASN A 33 20.23 -4.57 1.56
CA ASN A 33 20.36 -3.14 1.29
C ASN A 33 19.26 -2.69 0.32
N PHE A 34 18.05 -2.46 0.84
CA PHE A 34 16.94 -1.97 0.04
C PHE A 34 17.11 -0.47 -0.30
N PRO A 35 16.58 -0.03 -1.46
CA PRO A 35 16.49 1.39 -1.79
C PRO A 35 15.87 2.22 -0.65
N ALA A 36 16.30 3.48 -0.51
CA ALA A 36 15.83 4.35 0.57
C ALA A 36 14.29 4.49 0.61
N HIS A 37 13.63 4.51 -0.55
CA HIS A 37 12.16 4.59 -0.62
C HIS A 37 11.46 3.37 -0.01
N VAL A 38 12.01 2.17 -0.20
CA VAL A 38 11.46 0.93 0.39
C VAL A 38 11.56 0.99 1.91
N ARG A 39 12.69 1.47 2.44
CA ARG A 39 12.89 1.61 3.89
C ARG A 39 11.92 2.61 4.51
N ARG A 40 11.70 3.75 3.85
CA ARG A 40 10.72 4.77 4.29
C ARG A 40 9.30 4.21 4.30
N ALA A 41 8.90 3.54 3.24
CA ALA A 41 7.54 3.02 3.13
C ALA A 41 7.31 1.81 4.05
N ALA A 42 8.35 1.02 4.36
CA ALA A 42 8.25 -0.05 5.35
C ALA A 42 7.88 0.45 6.76
N SER A 43 8.31 1.65 7.17
CA SER A 43 7.92 2.22 8.47
C SER A 43 6.48 2.74 8.51
N LEU A 44 5.85 2.96 7.34
CA LEU A 44 4.47 3.41 7.21
C LEU A 44 3.47 2.27 6.99
N ARG A 45 3.93 1.01 7.02
CA ARG A 45 3.12 -0.19 6.74
C ARG A 45 1.91 -0.39 7.64
N THR A 46 1.80 0.34 8.76
CA THR A 46 0.66 0.25 9.69
C THR A 46 -0.42 1.31 9.43
N THR A 47 -0.20 2.24 8.50
CA THR A 47 -1.10 3.39 8.28
C THR A 47 -1.65 3.39 6.85
N PHE A 48 -2.95 3.65 6.69
CA PHE A 48 -3.55 3.89 5.39
C PHE A 48 -2.95 5.16 4.79
N ARG A 49 -2.26 5.06 3.66
CA ARG A 49 -1.67 6.22 2.96
C ARG A 49 -2.68 6.86 2.01
N GLY A 50 -2.60 8.18 1.85
CA GLY A 50 -3.44 8.96 0.94
C GLY A 50 -2.63 9.98 0.15
N VAL A 51 -3.21 10.43 -0.96
CA VAL A 51 -2.66 11.49 -1.81
C VAL A 51 -3.27 12.82 -1.39
N SER A 52 -2.46 13.87 -1.28
CA SER A 52 -2.98 15.18 -0.89
C SER A 52 -3.90 15.76 -1.98
N VAL A 53 -4.94 16.51 -1.59
CA VAL A 53 -5.80 17.22 -2.55
C VAL A 53 -4.97 18.19 -3.40
N HIS A 54 -3.94 18.81 -2.80
CA HIS A 54 -2.99 19.66 -3.52
C HIS A 54 -2.26 18.92 -4.65
N HIS A 55 -1.76 17.71 -4.41
CA HIS A 55 -1.09 16.92 -5.45
C HIS A 55 -2.07 16.51 -6.55
N LEU A 56 -3.31 16.19 -6.18
CA LEU A 56 -4.33 15.82 -7.16
C LEU A 56 -4.59 16.95 -8.17
N SER A 57 -4.70 18.21 -7.72
CA SER A 57 -4.99 19.33 -8.61
C SER A 57 -3.76 19.93 -9.29
N THR A 58 -2.60 19.93 -8.65
CA THR A 58 -1.40 20.62 -9.17
C THR A 58 -0.38 19.72 -9.86
N VAL A 59 -0.46 18.40 -9.68
CA VAL A 59 0.48 17.44 -10.27
C VAL A 59 -0.27 16.37 -11.06
N PHE A 60 -1.14 15.60 -10.40
CA PHE A 60 -1.83 14.47 -11.04
C PHE A 60 -2.68 14.90 -12.24
N LEU A 61 -3.57 15.89 -12.08
CA LEU A 61 -4.43 16.31 -13.18
C LEU A 61 -3.64 16.93 -14.35
N PRO A 62 -2.62 17.78 -14.13
CA PRO A 62 -1.67 18.16 -15.19
C PRO A 62 -0.97 16.97 -15.87
N GLU A 63 -0.54 15.94 -15.13
CA GLU A 63 0.04 14.71 -15.72
C GLU A 63 -0.96 13.97 -16.61
N VAL A 64 -2.24 13.90 -16.21
CA VAL A 64 -3.32 13.34 -17.04
C VAL A 64 -3.43 14.10 -18.37
N LEU A 65 -3.46 15.43 -18.32
CA LEU A 65 -3.54 16.26 -19.52
C LEU A 65 -2.30 16.13 -20.41
N ALA A 66 -1.11 16.07 -19.81
CA ALA A 66 0.15 15.88 -20.53
C ALA A 66 0.23 14.52 -21.23
N ALA A 67 -0.45 13.50 -20.71
CA ALA A 67 -0.58 12.19 -21.34
C ALA A 67 -1.58 12.15 -22.52
N GLY A 68 -2.18 13.29 -22.89
CA GLY A 68 -3.13 13.41 -24.00
C GLY A 68 -4.56 13.00 -23.63
N LEU A 69 -4.85 12.79 -22.34
CA LEU A 69 -6.20 12.60 -21.82
C LEU A 69 -6.85 13.95 -21.50
N SER A 70 -8.14 13.93 -21.16
CA SER A 70 -8.87 15.14 -20.79
C SER A 70 -9.32 15.08 -19.34
N ARG A 71 -9.86 16.20 -18.83
CA ARG A 71 -10.51 16.24 -17.51
C ARG A 71 -11.75 15.33 -17.45
N ASP A 72 -12.39 15.08 -18.59
CA ASP A 72 -13.57 14.22 -18.72
C ASP A 72 -13.21 12.73 -18.79
N SER A 73 -11.92 12.40 -18.93
CA SER A 73 -11.46 11.01 -18.92
C SER A 73 -11.80 10.34 -17.59
N THR A 74 -12.26 9.11 -17.69
CA THR A 74 -12.66 8.29 -16.56
C THR A 74 -11.45 7.66 -15.88
N VAL A 75 -11.63 7.14 -14.66
CA VAL A 75 -10.55 6.42 -13.96
C VAL A 75 -10.14 5.15 -14.71
N TYR A 76 -11.06 4.51 -15.46
CA TYR A 76 -10.72 3.38 -16.35
C TYR A 76 -9.68 3.75 -17.41
N GLU A 77 -9.78 4.96 -17.97
CA GLU A 77 -8.88 5.44 -19.03
C GLU A 77 -7.56 5.96 -18.45
N VAL A 78 -7.63 6.62 -17.30
CA VAL A 78 -6.46 7.22 -16.63
C VAL A 78 -5.58 6.17 -15.96
N GLU A 79 -6.16 5.09 -15.42
CA GLU A 79 -5.41 4.07 -14.67
C GLU A 79 -4.23 3.47 -15.45
N PRO A 80 -4.43 2.91 -16.66
CA PRO A 80 -3.35 2.22 -17.36
C PRO A 80 -2.31 3.19 -17.97
N VAL A 81 -2.66 4.47 -18.14
CA VAL A 81 -1.82 5.47 -18.82
C VAL A 81 -0.99 6.29 -17.84
N VAL A 82 -1.56 6.65 -16.69
CA VAL A 82 -0.94 7.59 -15.74
C VAL A 82 -0.69 6.92 -14.40
N ILE A 83 -1.70 6.27 -13.82
CA ILE A 83 -1.65 5.81 -12.43
C ILE A 83 -0.69 4.62 -12.27
N ARG A 84 -0.93 3.53 -13.01
CA ARG A 84 -0.11 2.32 -12.87
C ARG A 84 1.33 2.51 -13.33
N PRO A 85 1.61 3.19 -14.46
CA PRO A 85 3.00 3.44 -14.88
C PRO A 85 3.83 4.22 -13.86
N LYS A 86 3.23 5.12 -13.07
CA LYS A 86 3.96 5.91 -12.05
C LYS A 86 4.75 5.04 -11.07
N GLY A 87 4.17 3.91 -10.65
CA GLY A 87 4.79 2.97 -9.73
C GLY A 87 5.57 1.83 -10.41
N ALA A 88 5.69 1.81 -11.74
CA ALA A 88 6.25 0.67 -12.46
C ALA A 88 7.71 0.37 -12.08
N ASP A 89 8.53 1.41 -11.92
CA ASP A 89 9.95 1.28 -11.57
C ASP A 89 10.21 1.33 -10.06
N TRP A 90 9.16 1.29 -9.25
CA TRP A 90 9.23 1.39 -7.80
C TRP A 90 9.00 0.03 -7.15
N TYR A 91 9.79 -0.30 -6.14
CA TYR A 91 9.56 -1.50 -5.36
C TYR A 91 8.38 -1.27 -4.43
N CYS A 92 7.38 -2.15 -4.53
CA CYS A 92 6.24 -2.15 -3.64
C CYS A 92 6.72 -2.41 -2.21
N PRO A 93 6.38 -1.53 -1.26
CA PRO A 93 6.87 -1.64 0.10
C PRO A 93 6.29 -2.84 0.84
N SER A 94 5.15 -3.40 0.39
CA SER A 94 4.43 -4.51 1.06
C SER A 94 4.98 -5.89 0.70
N ASP A 95 5.41 -6.10 -0.55
CA ASP A 95 5.87 -7.41 -1.03
C ASP A 95 7.31 -7.39 -1.59
N LEU A 96 7.95 -6.21 -1.63
CA LEU A 96 9.31 -6.00 -2.14
C LEU A 96 9.49 -6.39 -3.61
N ARG A 97 8.40 -6.44 -4.38
CA ARG A 97 8.41 -6.71 -5.83
C ARG A 97 8.31 -5.41 -6.62
N LEU A 98 8.87 -5.39 -7.82
CA LEU A 98 8.79 -4.25 -8.74
C LEU A 98 7.34 -3.99 -9.16
N GLY A 99 6.93 -2.71 -9.20
CA GLY A 99 5.55 -2.27 -9.41
C GLY A 99 4.86 -1.97 -8.07
N SER A 100 4.82 -0.69 -7.68
CA SER A 100 4.16 -0.18 -6.47
C SER A 100 2.81 0.46 -6.75
N SER A 101 2.05 0.82 -5.70
CA SER A 101 0.91 1.72 -5.87
C SER A 101 1.38 3.13 -6.29
N TYR A 102 0.45 3.95 -6.79
CA TYR A 102 0.77 5.33 -7.19
C TYR A 102 1.25 6.16 -6.00
N VAL A 103 0.55 6.06 -4.86
CA VAL A 103 0.94 6.79 -3.62
C VAL A 103 2.32 6.36 -3.10
N ASP A 104 2.71 5.11 -3.34
CA ASP A 104 4.05 4.61 -2.96
C ASP A 104 5.19 5.20 -3.79
N ALA A 105 4.89 5.69 -5.00
CA ALA A 105 5.85 6.33 -5.89
C ALA A 105 5.92 7.86 -5.70
N LEU A 106 5.17 8.42 -4.73
CA LEU A 106 5.20 9.84 -4.41
C LEU A 106 6.26 10.14 -3.35
N GLU A 107 6.86 11.32 -3.47
CA GLU A 107 7.79 11.87 -2.48
C GLU A 107 7.32 13.26 -2.05
N GLY A 108 7.69 13.70 -0.84
CA GLY A 108 7.32 15.00 -0.28
C GLY A 108 6.03 15.01 0.54
N GLU A 109 6.07 15.68 1.70
CA GLU A 109 4.94 15.74 2.64
C GLU A 109 3.71 16.47 2.08
N GLU A 110 3.89 17.33 1.08
CA GLU A 110 2.77 18.03 0.44
C GLU A 110 2.06 17.17 -0.60
N HIS A 111 2.53 15.95 -0.86
CA HIS A 111 2.02 15.06 -1.89
C HIS A 111 1.37 13.79 -1.34
N GLU A 112 1.95 13.24 -0.28
CA GLU A 112 1.49 12.01 0.35
C GLU A 112 1.57 12.11 1.87
N GLY A 113 0.72 11.34 2.56
CA GLY A 113 0.72 11.24 4.01
C GLY A 113 -0.26 10.19 4.49
N GLU A 114 -0.47 10.11 5.80
CA GLU A 114 -1.54 9.31 6.38
C GLU A 114 -2.90 9.85 5.92
N ALA A 115 -3.74 8.96 5.37
CA ALA A 115 -5.04 9.32 4.86
C ALA A 115 -5.93 9.86 5.98
N THR A 116 -6.44 11.07 5.81
CA THR A 116 -7.38 11.70 6.75
C THR A 116 -8.83 11.43 6.36
N HIS A 117 -9.08 11.11 5.08
CA HIS A 117 -10.39 10.83 4.54
C HIS A 117 -10.32 9.69 3.53
N MET A 118 -11.44 9.01 3.34
CA MET A 118 -11.61 8.00 2.29
C MET A 118 -12.64 8.51 1.28
N LEU A 119 -12.31 8.41 -0.01
CA LEU A 119 -13.24 8.75 -1.09
C LEU A 119 -13.87 7.47 -1.66
N SER A 120 -15.20 7.38 -1.54
CA SER A 120 -16.01 6.42 -2.29
C SER A 120 -16.45 7.05 -3.61
N TYR A 121 -16.19 6.36 -4.74
CA TYR A 121 -16.49 6.84 -6.09
C TYR A 121 -16.64 5.66 -7.04
N ALA A 122 -17.15 5.91 -8.25
CA ALA A 122 -17.20 4.92 -9.31
C ALA A 122 -16.13 5.21 -10.37
N TRP A 123 -15.53 4.15 -10.94
CA TRP A 123 -14.43 4.29 -11.91
C TRP A 123 -14.83 4.97 -13.22
N PHE A 124 -16.13 5.08 -13.52
CA PHE A 124 -16.64 5.81 -14.68
C PHE A 124 -16.77 7.33 -14.44
N TYR A 125 -16.50 7.83 -13.23
CA TYR A 125 -16.50 9.27 -12.98
C TYR A 125 -15.29 9.93 -13.64
N ALA A 126 -15.52 11.13 -14.18
CA ALA A 126 -14.48 11.97 -14.75
C ALA A 126 -13.47 12.37 -13.68
N VAL A 127 -12.18 12.30 -13.98
CA VAL A 127 -11.13 12.65 -13.01
C VAL A 127 -11.14 14.13 -12.65
N GLY A 128 -11.53 15.01 -13.58
CA GLY A 128 -11.71 16.43 -13.32
C GLY A 128 -12.77 16.69 -12.25
N ASP A 129 -13.92 16.03 -12.34
CA ASP A 129 -15.00 16.16 -11.37
C ASP A 129 -14.58 15.66 -9.98
N ILE A 130 -13.82 14.55 -9.92
CA ILE A 130 -13.27 14.03 -8.66
C ILE A 130 -12.36 15.08 -8.01
N VAL A 131 -11.43 15.67 -8.78
CA VAL A 131 -10.48 16.66 -8.27
C VAL A 131 -11.21 17.94 -7.82
N ASP A 132 -12.12 18.47 -8.64
CA ASP A 132 -12.87 19.68 -8.33
C ASP A 132 -13.75 19.50 -7.09
N ALA A 133 -14.38 18.33 -6.94
CA ALA A 133 -15.18 18.00 -5.77
C ALA A 133 -14.33 17.97 -4.49
N LEU A 134 -13.11 17.44 -4.55
CA LEU A 134 -12.18 17.40 -3.42
C LEU A 134 -11.64 18.79 -3.06
N GLU A 135 -11.32 19.63 -4.04
CA GLU A 135 -10.93 21.02 -3.80
C GLU A 135 -12.08 21.81 -3.16
N LYS A 136 -13.29 21.64 -3.70
CA LYS A 136 -14.50 22.23 -3.13
C LYS A 136 -14.76 21.74 -1.72
N PHE A 137 -14.60 20.44 -1.45
CA PHE A 137 -14.73 19.88 -0.11
C PHE A 137 -13.76 20.53 0.88
N CYS A 138 -12.50 20.73 0.50
CA CYS A 138 -11.52 21.42 1.34
C CYS A 138 -11.95 22.87 1.63
N LYS A 139 -12.43 23.59 0.61
CA LYS A 139 -12.88 24.97 0.74
C LYS A 139 -14.09 25.09 1.68
N ASP A 140 -15.11 24.26 1.46
CA ASP A 140 -16.36 24.28 2.23
C ASP A 140 -16.13 23.84 3.69
N SER A 141 -15.15 22.97 3.93
CA SER A 141 -14.81 22.45 5.26
C SER A 141 -13.67 23.20 5.96
N HIS A 142 -13.16 24.28 5.36
CA HIS A 142 -12.01 25.05 5.85
C HIS A 142 -10.73 24.21 6.09
N LEU A 143 -10.50 23.19 5.26
CA LEU A 143 -9.32 22.32 5.33
C LEU A 143 -8.18 22.84 4.43
N CYS A 144 -6.94 22.51 4.79
CA CYS A 144 -5.76 22.82 3.99
C CYS A 144 -5.49 21.72 2.94
N PRO A 145 -5.62 21.98 1.62
CA PRO A 145 -5.46 20.94 0.59
C PRO A 145 -4.10 20.23 0.60
N LYS A 146 -3.04 20.89 1.10
CA LYS A 146 -1.70 20.31 1.24
C LYS A 146 -1.59 19.29 2.38
N ARG A 147 -2.52 19.32 3.33
CA ARG A 147 -2.55 18.46 4.53
C ARG A 147 -3.84 17.63 4.63
N THR A 148 -4.66 17.64 3.57
CA THR A 148 -5.83 16.78 3.42
C THR A 148 -5.47 15.65 2.48
N TYR A 149 -5.23 14.47 3.04
CA TYR A 149 -4.81 13.28 2.30
C TYR A 149 -6.00 12.34 2.11
N ILE A 150 -6.27 12.01 0.85
CA ILE A 150 -7.42 11.21 0.45
C ILE A 150 -6.95 9.82 0.09
N TRP A 151 -7.54 8.80 0.73
CA TRP A 151 -7.43 7.43 0.25
C TRP A 151 -8.39 7.24 -0.93
N ILE A 152 -7.83 6.91 -2.09
CA ILE A 152 -8.54 6.63 -3.35
C ILE A 152 -8.07 5.28 -3.83
N CYS A 153 -8.99 4.33 -4.05
CA CYS A 153 -8.61 2.94 -4.32
C CYS A 153 -7.71 2.80 -5.56
N SER A 154 -7.96 3.53 -6.66
CA SER A 154 -7.10 3.47 -7.86
C SER A 154 -5.66 3.94 -7.60
N LEU A 155 -5.45 4.89 -6.69
CA LEU A 155 -4.13 5.45 -6.39
C LEU A 155 -3.39 4.72 -5.27
N CYS A 156 -4.14 4.21 -4.28
CA CYS A 156 -3.58 3.66 -3.04
C CYS A 156 -3.48 2.14 -3.05
N VAL A 157 -4.30 1.45 -3.83
CA VAL A 157 -4.15 0.01 -4.06
C VAL A 157 -3.13 -0.21 -5.17
N ASN A 158 -2.26 -1.20 -4.98
CA ASN A 158 -1.26 -1.56 -5.98
C ASN A 158 -1.94 -2.21 -7.21
N GLN A 159 -2.20 -1.40 -8.23
CA GLN A 159 -2.87 -1.82 -9.46
C GLN A 159 -2.09 -2.87 -10.25
N HIS A 160 -0.76 -2.95 -10.09
CA HIS A 160 0.03 -4.03 -10.71
C HIS A 160 -0.40 -5.40 -10.17
N ARG A 161 -0.62 -5.51 -8.86
CA ARG A 161 -1.05 -6.77 -8.22
C ARG A 161 -2.49 -7.12 -8.55
N VAL A 162 -3.36 -6.12 -8.68
CA VAL A 162 -4.74 -6.34 -9.16
C VAL A 162 -4.71 -6.95 -10.55
N LYS A 163 -3.94 -6.38 -11.49
CA LYS A 163 -3.83 -6.88 -12.87
C LYS A 163 -3.17 -8.26 -12.97
N GLU A 164 -2.17 -8.54 -12.14
CA GLU A 164 -1.57 -9.88 -12.06
C GLU A 164 -2.60 -10.94 -11.64
N LYS A 165 -3.39 -10.66 -10.59
CA LYS A 165 -4.45 -11.57 -10.12
C LYS A 165 -5.56 -11.76 -11.14
N GLU A 166 -6.02 -10.67 -11.78
CA GLU A 166 -6.99 -10.73 -12.89
C GLU A 166 -6.46 -11.63 -14.02
N LYS A 167 -5.20 -11.47 -14.41
CA LYS A 167 -4.57 -12.29 -15.46
C LYS A 167 -4.43 -13.76 -15.05
N ALA A 168 -4.21 -14.04 -13.77
CA ALA A 168 -4.17 -15.40 -13.22
C ALA A 168 -5.56 -16.03 -13.11
N SER A 169 -6.65 -15.29 -13.40
CA SER A 169 -8.04 -15.73 -13.16
C SER A 169 -8.29 -16.14 -11.70
N GLU A 170 -7.49 -15.59 -10.78
CA GLU A 170 -7.68 -15.80 -9.35
C GLU A 170 -8.84 -14.92 -8.89
N VAL A 171 -9.84 -15.52 -8.24
CA VAL A 171 -10.89 -14.76 -7.57
C VAL A 171 -10.23 -13.95 -6.47
N VAL A 172 -10.29 -12.62 -6.56
CA VAL A 172 -9.81 -11.74 -5.49
C VAL A 172 -10.92 -11.67 -4.45
N PRO A 173 -10.75 -12.25 -3.24
CA PRO A 173 -11.73 -12.08 -2.17
C PRO A 173 -11.77 -10.60 -1.76
N PHE A 174 -12.98 -10.10 -1.51
CA PHE A 174 -13.23 -8.72 -1.06
C PHE A 174 -12.99 -8.54 0.47
N GLU A 175 -12.10 -9.34 1.05
CA GLU A 175 -11.84 -9.36 2.50
C GLU A 175 -10.89 -8.24 2.96
#